data_AF-A0A7Y8PG58-F1
#
_entry.id   AF-A0A7Y8PG58-F1
#
_cell.length_a   1.000
_cell.length_b   1.000
_cell.length_c   1.000
_cell.angle_alpha   90.00
_cell.angle_beta   90.00
_cell.angle_gamma   90.00
#
_symmetry.space_group_name_H-M   'P 1'
#
loop_
_entity.id
_entity.type
_entity.pdbx_description
1 polymer ?
#
loop_
_entity_poly.entity_id
_entity_poly.type
_entity_poly.pdbx_seq_one_letter_code
_entity_poly.pdbx_strand_id
1 'polypeptide(L)' 'MKSVIDIQIKADMTAEEKLEQIAYPVENLQLMLSALTKMHLDHPLPGDELTALLNILHKQVLDIQRSIN' A
#
# COMPACT_ATOMS: atom_id res chain seq x y z
N MET A 1 -14.71 6.53 -6.25
CA MET A 1 -13.24 6.56 -6.01
C MET A 1 -12.68 5.20 -6.41
N LYS A 2 -11.83 5.11 -7.43
CA LYS A 2 -11.10 3.86 -7.72
C LYS A 2 -10.02 3.68 -6.64
N SER A 3 -9.90 2.47 -6.09
CA SER A 3 -8.83 2.14 -5.14
C SER A 3 -7.48 2.42 -5.80
N VAL A 4 -6.56 3.04 -5.08
CA VAL A 4 -5.18 3.34 -5.56
C VAL A 4 -4.37 2.03 -5.76
N ILE A 5 -4.93 0.91 -5.33
CA ILE A 5 -4.39 -0.43 -5.48
C ILE A 5 -5.53 -1.30 -6.04
N ASP A 6 -5.47 -1.60 -7.32
CA ASP A 6 -6.38 -2.52 -8.02
C ASP A 6 -5.61 -3.82 -8.25
N ILE A 7 -5.36 -4.56 -7.18
CA ILE A 7 -4.69 -5.87 -7.24
C ILE A 7 -5.72 -6.88 -7.77
N GLN A 8 -5.53 -7.33 -9.00
CA GLN A 8 -6.44 -8.23 -9.70
C GLN A 8 -5.89 -9.66 -9.67
N ILE A 9 -6.00 -10.32 -8.51
CA ILE A 9 -5.53 -11.72 -8.37
C ILE A 9 -6.63 -12.67 -8.80
N LYS A 10 -6.33 -13.52 -9.79
CA LYS A 10 -7.18 -14.65 -10.21
C LYS A 10 -6.54 -15.97 -9.77
N ALA A 11 -7.36 -17.01 -9.62
CA ALA A 11 -6.93 -18.31 -9.11
C ALA A 11 -5.88 -19.00 -10.00
N ASP A 12 -5.86 -18.62 -11.27
CA ASP A 12 -5.16 -19.25 -12.39
C ASP A 12 -3.92 -18.45 -12.84
N MET A 13 -3.51 -17.42 -12.08
CA MET A 13 -2.30 -16.63 -12.37
C MET A 13 -1.02 -17.34 -11.96
N THR A 14 0.02 -17.20 -12.78
CA THR A 14 1.37 -17.66 -12.44
C THR A 14 2.00 -16.82 -11.33
N ALA A 15 3.11 -17.32 -10.75
CA ALA A 15 3.84 -16.57 -9.74
C ALA A 15 4.38 -15.24 -10.30
N GLU A 16 4.85 -15.22 -11.54
CA GLU A 16 5.34 -14.02 -12.23
C GLU A 16 4.24 -13.00 -12.44
N GLU A 17 3.06 -13.44 -12.87
CA GLU A 17 1.91 -12.55 -13.06
C GLU A 17 1.43 -11.96 -11.73
N LYS A 18 1.43 -12.75 -10.64
CA LYS A 18 1.16 -12.23 -9.30
C LYS A 18 2.20 -11.20 -8.86
N LEU A 19 3.48 -11.43 -9.17
CA LEU A 19 4.57 -10.49 -8.89
C LEU A 19 4.40 -9.17 -9.64
N GLU A 20 3.98 -9.20 -10.92
CA GLU A 20 3.67 -8.00 -11.69
C GLU A 20 2.51 -7.20 -11.09
N GLN A 21 1.46 -7.87 -10.58
CA GLN A 21 0.34 -7.21 -9.93
C GLN A 21 0.73 -6.49 -8.63
N ILE A 22 1.71 -7.00 -7.88
CA ILE A 22 2.13 -6.40 -6.60
C ILE A 22 3.24 -5.36 -6.74
N ALA A 23 3.97 -5.35 -7.85
CA ALA A 23 5.12 -4.44 -8.05
C ALA A 23 4.73 -2.96 -7.89
N TYR A 24 3.68 -2.53 -8.59
CA TYR A 24 3.17 -1.16 -8.52
C TYR A 24 2.59 -0.78 -7.13
N PRO A 25 1.76 -1.63 -6.49
CA PRO A 25 1.35 -1.45 -5.09
C PRO A 25 2.50 -1.26 -4.10
N VAL A 26 3.58 -2.04 -4.24
CA VAL A 26 4.77 -1.96 -3.37
C VAL A 26 5.52 -0.65 -3.59
N GLU A 27 5.72 -0.24 -4.84
CA GLU A 27 6.35 1.06 -5.16
C GLU A 27 5.56 2.23 -4.56
N ASN A 28 4.24 2.20 -4.70
CA ASN A 28 3.38 3.25 -4.17
C ASN A 28 3.41 3.32 -2.63
N LEU A 29 3.47 2.16 -1.95
CA LEU A 29 3.68 2.08 -0.50
C LEU A 29 4.99 2.77 -0.08
N GLN A 30 6.08 2.54 -0.80
CA GLN A 30 7.36 3.19 -0.52
C GLN A 30 7.28 4.71 -0.68
N LEU A 31 6.64 5.19 -1.75
CA LEU A 31 6.44 6.62 -1.99
C LEU A 31 5.58 7.26 -0.90
N MET A 32 4.48 6.62 -0.51
CA MET A 32 3.59 7.11 0.55
C MET A 32 4.32 7.19 1.90
N LEU A 33 5.08 6.16 2.28
CA LEU A 33 5.89 6.16 3.51
C LEU A 33 6.96 7.27 3.51
N SER A 34 7.63 7.47 2.37
CA SER A 34 8.63 8.54 2.21
C SER A 34 8.00 9.92 2.35
N ALA A 35 6.83 10.14 1.72
CA ALA A 35 6.08 11.39 1.85
C ALA A 35 5.59 11.62 3.28
N LEU A 36 5.01 10.59 3.93
CA LEU A 36 4.53 10.65 5.31
C LEU A 36 5.67 11.02 6.28
N THR A 37 6.84 10.42 6.10
CA THR A 37 8.01 10.67 6.95
C THR A 37 8.47 12.13 6.82
N LYS A 38 8.58 12.65 5.59
CA LYS A 38 8.94 14.06 5.35
C LYS A 38 7.89 15.01 5.91
N MET A 39 6.62 14.74 5.64
CA MET A 39 5.51 15.57 6.15
C MET A 39 5.49 15.61 7.67
N HIS A 40 5.69 14.48 8.36
CA HIS A 40 5.70 14.44 9.82
C HIS A 40 6.87 15.21 10.44
N LEU A 41 8.03 15.25 9.77
CA LEU A 41 9.20 16.02 10.21
C LEU A 41 8.98 17.53 10.05
N ASP A 42 8.39 17.95 8.93
CA ASP A 42 8.16 19.37 8.66
C ASP A 42 6.92 19.90 9.41
N HIS A 43 5.86 19.08 9.48
CA HIS A 43 4.55 19.39 10.06
C HIS A 43 3.97 18.16 10.78
N PRO A 44 4.16 18.03 12.10
CA PRO A 44 3.65 16.91 12.86
C PRO A 44 2.12 16.79 12.71
N LEU A 45 1.69 15.66 12.17
CA LEU A 45 0.27 15.33 12.03
C LEU A 45 -0.38 15.10 13.40
N PRO A 46 -1.65 15.50 13.59
CA PRO A 46 -2.45 15.08 14.73
C PRO A 46 -2.51 13.55 14.85
N GLY A 47 -2.63 13.04 16.08
CA GLY A 47 -2.63 11.60 16.34
C GLY A 47 -3.70 10.81 15.58
N ASP A 48 -4.89 11.40 15.38
CA ASP A 48 -6.00 10.78 14.67
C ASP A 48 -5.72 10.66 13.16
N GLU A 49 -5.12 11.70 12.56
CA GLU A 49 -4.73 11.71 11.14
C GLU A 49 -3.59 10.72 10.88
N LEU A 50 -2.60 10.68 11.77
CA LEU A 50 -1.53 9.69 11.71
C LEU A 50 -2.08 8.27 11.81
N THR A 51 -3.03 8.04 12.73
CA THR A 51 -3.68 6.73 12.89
C THR A 51 -4.44 6.32 11.62
N ALA A 52 -5.18 7.25 11.00
CA ALA A 52 -5.87 6.99 9.73
C ALA A 52 -4.89 6.58 8.62
N LEU A 53 -3.75 7.27 8.50
CA LEU A 53 -2.72 6.97 7.50
C LEU A 53 -2.06 5.60 7.76
N LEU A 54 -1.76 5.28 9.02
CA LEU A 54 -1.24 3.97 9.39
C LEU A 54 -2.23 2.84 9.11
N ASN A 55 -3.53 3.06 9.32
CA ASN A 55 -4.57 2.08 8.98
C ASN A 55 -4.66 1.84 7.46
N ILE A 56 -4.50 2.88 6.64
CA ILE A 56 -4.43 2.76 5.19
C ILE A 56 -3.22 1.91 4.79
N LEU A 57 -2.03 2.23 5.30
CA LEU A 57 -0.81 1.46 5.05
C LEU A 57 -0.98 -0.01 5.45
N HIS A 58 -1.53 -0.26 6.64
CA HIS A 58 -1.80 -1.62 7.11
C HIS A 58 -2.72 -2.40 6.16
N LYS A 59 -3.79 -1.76 5.67
CA LYS A 59 -4.70 -2.39 4.71
C LYS A 59 -3.99 -2.73 3.39
N GLN A 60 -3.16 -1.83 2.87
CA GLN A 60 -2.42 -2.04 1.63
C GLN A 60 -1.42 -3.20 1.76
N VAL A 61 -0.71 -3.31 2.89
CA VAL A 61 0.19 -4.43 3.18
C VAL A 61 -0.59 -5.76 3.27
N LEU A 62 -1.75 -5.77 3.93
CA LEU A 62 -2.61 -6.96 3.99
C LEU A 62 -3.08 -7.42 2.61
N ASP A 63 -3.43 -6.49 1.73
CA ASP A 63 -3.89 -6.81 0.37
C ASP A 63 -2.76 -7.41 -0.48
N ILE A 64 -1.53 -6.90 -0.34
CA ILE A 64 -0.34 -7.49 -0.96
C ILE A 64 -0.04 -8.87 -0.39
N GLN A 65 -0.12 -9.05 0.93
CA GLN A 65 0.08 -10.36 1.54
C GLN A 65 -0.92 -11.39 1.03
N ARG A 66 -2.19 -11.00 0.88
CA ARG A 66 -3.28 -11.87 0.36
C ARG A 66 -3.13 -12.17 -1.13
N SER A 67 -2.43 -11.34 -1.88
CA SER A 67 -2.15 -11.62 -3.29
C SER A 67 -1.06 -12.66 -3.51
N ILE A 68 -0.17 -12.82 -2.53
CA ILE A 68 0.96 -13.74 -2.60
C ILE A 68 0.59 -15.13 -2.06
N ASN A 69 -0.21 -15.18 -0.98
CA ASN A 69 -0.68 -16.42 -0.34
C ASN A 69 -1.98 -16.93 -0.96
#